data_AF-A0A8T5H0K9-F1
#
_entry.id   AF-A0A8T5H0K9-F1
#
_cell.length_a   1.000
_cell.length_b   1.000
_cell.length_c   1.000
_cell.angle_alpha   90.00
_cell.angle_beta   90.00
_cell.angle_gamma   90.00
#
_symmetry.space_group_name_H-M   'P 1'
#
loop_
_entity.id
_entity.type
_entity.pdbx_description
1 polymer ?
#
loop_
_entity_poly.entity_id
_entity_poly.type
_entity_poly.pdbx_seq_one_letter_code
_entity_poly.pdbx_strand_id
1 'polypeptide(L)'
;PAIRITAGSIFATVMGFYAAFVALPIIFGGLFVSSIEGAVDSGTGFGAIIILMGIVYLIFFVTGITFGIQMAKGHFTALIVCTVLSVISLIGTIVFWLMGNDSENAECAEWDYDSGIFGECVEYESSLSSVPIGGIIIFALLIAMNVSMLFVPKLRYQYY
;
A
#
# COMPACT_ATOMS: atom_id res chain seq x y z
N PRO A 1 -16.02 15.67 20.70
CA PRO A 1 -16.93 14.84 19.88
C PRO A 1 -16.60 14.84 18.38
N ALA A 2 -16.41 16.01 17.74
CA ALA A 2 -16.16 16.07 16.29
C ALA A 2 -14.80 15.49 15.88
N ILE A 3 -13.75 15.75 16.67
CA ILE A 3 -12.36 15.39 16.34
C ILE A 3 -12.17 13.87 16.15
N ARG A 4 -12.71 13.03 17.04
CA ARG A 4 -12.63 11.55 16.89
C ARG A 4 -13.33 11.05 15.62
N ILE A 5 -14.46 11.65 15.26
CA ILE A 5 -15.25 11.26 14.08
C ILE A 5 -14.49 11.62 12.82
N THR A 6 -13.94 12.83 12.75
CA THR A 6 -13.11 13.30 11.63
C THR A 6 -11.87 12.44 11.47
N ALA A 7 -11.17 12.09 12.55
CA ALA A 7 -9.97 11.27 12.46
C ALA A 7 -10.26 9.83 12.04
N GLY A 8 -11.32 9.22 12.61
CA GLY A 8 -11.75 7.88 12.19
C GLY A 8 -12.21 7.84 10.74
N SER A 9 -12.92 8.86 10.25
CA SER A 9 -13.36 8.94 8.85
C SER A 9 -12.20 9.19 7.87
N ILE A 10 -11.24 10.04 8.22
CA ILE A 10 -10.01 10.24 7.42
C ILE A 10 -9.24 8.93 7.34
N PHE A 11 -9.01 8.26 8.47
CA PHE A 11 -8.28 6.99 8.50
C PHE A 11 -8.98 5.91 7.64
N ALA A 12 -10.29 5.76 7.78
CA ALA A 12 -11.07 4.81 7.00
C ALA A 12 -11.03 5.13 5.49
N THR A 13 -11.13 6.42 5.13
CA THR A 13 -11.04 6.85 3.73
C THR A 13 -9.68 6.54 3.13
N VAL A 14 -8.58 6.82 3.87
CA VAL A 14 -7.23 6.51 3.40
C VAL A 14 -7.05 5.01 3.21
N MET A 15 -7.45 4.19 4.19
CA MET A 15 -7.37 2.72 4.05
C MET A 15 -8.23 2.21 2.89
N GLY A 16 -9.41 2.78 2.66
CA GLY A 16 -10.25 2.48 1.50
C GLY A 16 -9.60 2.84 0.17
N PHE A 17 -8.90 3.99 0.10
CA PHE A 17 -8.14 4.37 -1.08
C PHE A 17 -7.04 3.35 -1.39
N TYR A 18 -6.25 2.93 -0.40
CA TYR A 18 -5.23 1.91 -0.60
C TYR A 18 -5.81 0.53 -0.97
N ALA A 19 -6.96 0.14 -0.38
CA ALA A 19 -7.64 -1.07 -0.79
C ALA A 19 -8.03 -1.03 -2.29
N ALA A 20 -8.59 0.10 -2.74
CA ALA A 20 -9.08 0.26 -4.09
C ALA A 20 -7.97 0.40 -5.14
N PHE A 21 -6.91 1.15 -4.83
CA PHE A 21 -5.89 1.54 -5.81
C PHE A 21 -4.57 0.78 -5.68
N VAL A 22 -4.37 -0.01 -4.61
CA VAL A 22 -3.18 -0.86 -4.47
C VAL A 22 -3.58 -2.33 -4.45
N ALA A 23 -4.45 -2.76 -3.54
CA ALA A 23 -4.77 -4.18 -3.42
C ALA A 23 -5.54 -4.74 -4.62
N LEU A 24 -6.58 -4.03 -5.10
CA LEU A 24 -7.36 -4.51 -6.26
C LEU A 24 -6.52 -4.61 -7.55
N PRO A 25 -5.70 -3.61 -7.95
CA PRO A 25 -4.85 -3.75 -9.13
C PRO A 25 -3.87 -4.92 -9.05
N ILE A 26 -3.31 -5.22 -7.87
CA ILE A 26 -2.44 -6.39 -7.68
C ILE A 26 -3.22 -7.68 -7.93
N ILE A 27 -4.45 -7.79 -7.42
CA ILE A 27 -5.31 -8.96 -7.64
C ILE A 27 -5.63 -9.11 -9.13
N PHE A 28 -6.06 -8.03 -9.80
CA PHE A 28 -6.38 -8.06 -11.23
C PHE A 28 -5.14 -8.36 -12.10
N GLY A 29 -3.98 -7.81 -11.74
CA GLY A 29 -2.70 -8.12 -12.39
C GLY A 29 -2.33 -9.59 -12.23
N GLY A 30 -2.48 -10.15 -11.03
CA GLY A 30 -2.26 -11.58 -10.78
C GLY A 30 -3.21 -12.49 -11.55
N LEU A 31 -4.49 -12.09 -11.68
CA LEU A 31 -5.47 -12.80 -12.52
C LEU A 31 -5.06 -12.79 -14.00
N PHE A 32 -4.56 -11.67 -14.51
CA PHE A 32 -4.05 -11.57 -15.87
C PHE A 32 -2.82 -12.47 -16.09
N VAL A 33 -1.84 -12.43 -15.19
CA VAL A 33 -0.67 -13.32 -15.24
C VAL A 33 -1.09 -14.78 -15.21
N SER A 34 -2.00 -15.15 -14.30
CA SER A 34 -2.53 -16.51 -14.20
C SER A 34 -3.22 -16.96 -15.49
N SER A 35 -3.88 -16.05 -16.22
CA SER A 35 -4.54 -16.36 -17.49
C SER A 35 -3.54 -16.64 -18.61
N ILE A 36 -2.41 -15.92 -18.63
CA ILE A 36 -1.33 -16.15 -19.60
C ILE A 36 -0.61 -17.45 -19.28
N GLU A 37 -0.27 -17.70 -18.01
CA GLU A 37 0.37 -18.95 -17.60
C GLU A 37 -0.50 -20.17 -17.98
N GLY A 38 -1.82 -20.07 -17.83
CA GLY A 38 -2.75 -21.11 -18.27
C GLY A 38 -2.81 -21.27 -19.80
N ALA A 39 -2.59 -20.21 -20.57
CA ALA A 39 -2.55 -20.26 -22.03
C ALA A 39 -1.21 -20.81 -22.58
N VAL A 40 -0.11 -20.59 -21.86
CA VAL A 40 1.25 -21.03 -22.24
C VAL A 40 1.60 -22.40 -21.62
N ASP A 41 0.72 -22.96 -20.79
CA ASP A 41 0.91 -24.22 -20.05
C ASP A 41 2.24 -24.26 -19.27
N SER A 42 2.68 -23.11 -18.74
CA SER A 42 3.98 -22.97 -18.10
C SER A 42 4.05 -23.65 -16.72
N GLY A 43 2.91 -23.88 -16.07
CA GLY A 43 2.82 -24.57 -14.78
C GLY A 43 3.53 -23.87 -13.60
N THR A 44 3.94 -22.61 -13.76
CA THR A 44 4.82 -21.89 -12.83
C THR A 44 4.10 -21.35 -11.58
N GLY A 45 2.80 -21.04 -11.69
CA GLY A 45 1.97 -20.61 -10.56
C GLY A 45 2.24 -19.20 -10.03
N PHE A 46 2.95 -18.35 -10.78
CA PHE A 46 3.25 -16.97 -10.36
C PHE A 46 1.97 -16.14 -10.21
N GLY A 47 0.99 -16.33 -11.09
CA GLY A 47 -0.28 -15.62 -11.02
C GLY A 47 -1.00 -15.86 -9.69
N ALA A 48 -1.01 -17.11 -9.20
CA ALA A 48 -1.63 -17.46 -7.92
C ALA A 48 -0.92 -16.79 -6.73
N ILE A 49 0.42 -16.70 -6.76
CA ILE A 49 1.21 -16.03 -5.70
C ILE A 49 0.88 -14.53 -5.66
N ILE A 50 0.81 -13.87 -6.83
CA ILE A 50 0.49 -12.45 -6.92
C ILE A 50 -0.94 -12.18 -6.42
N ILE A 51 -1.91 -13.03 -6.78
CA ILE A 51 -3.29 -12.94 -6.29
C ILE A 51 -3.33 -13.07 -4.76
N LEU A 52 -2.62 -14.06 -4.19
CA LEU A 52 -2.59 -14.28 -2.75
C LEU A 52 -2.01 -13.07 -2.01
N MET A 53 -0.93 -12.49 -2.53
CA MET A 53 -0.35 -11.25 -1.99
C MET A 53 -1.37 -10.10 -2.02
N GLY A 54 -2.08 -9.91 -3.12
CA GLY A 54 -3.14 -8.91 -3.25
C GLY A 54 -4.29 -9.11 -2.24
N ILE A 55 -4.69 -10.36 -1.99
CA ILE A 55 -5.72 -10.69 -0.98
C ILE A 55 -5.25 -10.34 0.43
N VAL A 56 -3.99 -10.63 0.77
CA VAL A 56 -3.41 -10.27 2.08
C VAL A 56 -3.45 -8.76 2.29
N TYR A 57 -3.05 -7.97 1.28
CA TYR A 57 -3.15 -6.51 1.33
C TYR A 57 -4.60 -6.03 1.48
N LEU A 58 -5.53 -6.66 0.76
CA LEU A 58 -6.95 -6.31 0.84
C LEU A 58 -7.50 -6.55 2.25
N ILE A 59 -7.20 -7.69 2.86
CA ILE A 59 -7.59 -7.99 4.25
C ILE A 59 -7.00 -6.94 5.19
N PHE A 60 -5.71 -6.62 5.04
CA PHE A 60 -5.05 -5.60 5.86
C PHE A 60 -5.78 -4.24 5.77
N PHE A 61 -6.04 -3.74 4.57
CA PHE A 61 -6.73 -2.45 4.42
C PHE A 61 -8.19 -2.50 4.89
N VAL A 62 -8.91 -3.59 4.66
CA VAL A 62 -10.28 -3.77 5.17
C VAL A 62 -10.31 -3.78 6.70
N THR A 63 -9.34 -4.44 7.36
CA THR A 63 -9.23 -4.36 8.82
C THR A 63 -9.00 -2.92 9.28
N GLY A 64 -8.13 -2.17 8.59
CA GLY A 64 -7.94 -0.73 8.81
C GLY A 64 -9.25 0.06 8.74
N ILE A 65 -10.10 -0.17 7.73
CA ILE A 65 -11.40 0.50 7.61
C ILE A 65 -12.28 0.20 8.84
N THR A 66 -12.37 -1.07 9.25
CA THR A 66 -13.23 -1.46 10.39
C THR A 66 -12.79 -0.83 11.70
N PHE A 67 -11.48 -0.78 11.97
CA PHE A 67 -10.94 -0.13 13.16
C PHE A 67 -11.04 1.40 13.08
N GLY A 68 -10.92 2.00 11.89
CA GLY A 68 -11.20 3.42 11.68
C GLY A 68 -12.63 3.81 12.06
N ILE A 69 -13.62 2.97 11.71
CA ILE A 69 -15.02 3.17 12.11
C ILE A 69 -15.19 3.01 13.62
N GLN A 70 -14.52 2.04 14.24
CA GLN A 70 -14.57 1.86 15.70
C GLN A 70 -13.91 3.02 16.46
N MET A 71 -12.85 3.60 15.90
CA MET A 71 -12.22 4.82 16.41
C MET A 71 -13.20 6.01 16.34
N ALA A 72 -13.96 6.16 15.25
CA ALA A 72 -15.00 7.20 15.17
C ALA A 72 -16.12 7.01 16.22
N LYS A 73 -16.42 5.75 16.59
CA LYS A 73 -17.38 5.42 17.66
C LYS A 73 -16.87 5.71 19.08
N GLY A 74 -15.57 5.99 19.24
CA GLY A 74 -14.96 6.35 20.52
C GLY A 74 -14.35 5.18 21.29
N HIS A 75 -14.08 4.05 20.65
CA HIS A 75 -13.36 2.95 21.31
C HIS A 75 -11.85 3.25 21.38
N PHE A 76 -11.31 3.39 22.58
CA PHE A 76 -9.87 3.68 22.79
C PHE A 76 -8.96 2.58 22.21
N THR A 77 -9.35 1.31 22.31
CA THR A 77 -8.59 0.19 21.72
C THR A 77 -8.41 0.34 20.22
N ALA A 78 -9.43 0.85 19.52
CA ALA A 78 -9.36 1.06 18.08
C ALA A 78 -8.33 2.14 17.70
N LEU A 79 -8.19 3.20 18.50
CA LEU A 79 -7.16 4.24 18.29
C LEU A 79 -5.74 3.65 18.35
N ILE A 80 -5.48 2.75 19.30
CA ILE A 80 -4.18 2.07 19.42
C ILE A 80 -3.93 1.22 18.18
N VAL A 81 -4.92 0.41 17.77
CA VAL A 81 -4.79 -0.45 16.59
C VAL A 81 -4.55 0.39 15.32
N CYS A 82 -5.30 1.47 15.11
CA CYS A 82 -5.08 2.39 13.99
C CYS A 82 -3.68 2.99 13.99
N THR A 83 -3.12 3.29 15.17
CA THR A 83 -1.74 3.79 15.29
C THR A 83 -0.73 2.73 14.85
N VAL A 84 -0.88 1.50 15.34
CA VAL A 84 0.00 0.37 14.98
C VAL A 84 -0.08 0.07 13.49
N LEU A 85 -1.29 0.04 12.91
CA LEU A 85 -1.49 -0.17 11.48
C LEU A 85 -0.82 0.93 10.65
N SER A 86 -0.92 2.21 11.04
CA SER A 86 -0.22 3.28 10.33
C SER A 86 1.30 3.13 10.37
N VAL A 87 1.86 2.70 11.50
CA VAL A 87 3.31 2.47 11.64
C VAL A 87 3.76 1.29 10.77
N ILE A 88 3.01 0.19 10.79
CA ILE A 88 3.28 -0.97 9.94
C ILE A 88 3.24 -0.56 8.46
N SER A 89 2.23 0.21 8.04
CA SER A 89 2.13 0.69 6.66
C SER A 89 3.27 1.63 6.27
N LEU A 90 3.72 2.50 7.18
CA LEU A 90 4.87 3.36 6.93
C LEU A 90 6.15 2.53 6.73
N ILE A 91 6.41 1.57 7.63
CA ILE A 91 7.57 0.68 7.52
C ILE A 91 7.48 -0.13 6.24
N GLY A 92 6.31 -0.71 5.93
CA GLY A 92 6.09 -1.46 4.69
C GLY A 92 6.35 -0.62 3.43
N THR A 93 5.94 0.66 3.44
CA THR A 93 6.20 1.59 2.33
C THR A 93 7.71 1.82 2.14
N ILE A 94 8.45 2.00 3.23
CA ILE A 94 9.90 2.21 3.19
C ILE A 94 10.64 0.93 2.77
N VAL A 95 10.29 -0.22 3.34
CA VAL A 95 10.91 -1.51 3.03
C VAL A 95 10.67 -1.88 1.56
N PHE A 96 9.44 -1.71 1.07
CA PHE A 96 9.12 -1.97 -0.34
C PHE A 96 9.95 -1.08 -1.27
N TRP A 97 10.12 0.20 -0.95
CA TRP A 97 10.99 1.09 -1.73
C TRP A 97 12.46 0.69 -1.66
N LEU A 98 12.99 0.36 -0.48
CA LEU A 98 14.37 -0.08 -0.33
C LEU A 98 14.65 -1.35 -1.15
N MET A 99 13.72 -2.30 -1.16
CA MET A 99 13.83 -3.52 -1.97
C MET A 99 13.65 -3.28 -3.47
N GLY A 100 13.04 -2.16 -3.87
CA GLY A 100 12.87 -1.76 -5.26
C GLY A 100 14.10 -1.08 -5.89
N ASN A 101 15.00 -0.53 -5.06
CA ASN A 101 16.18 0.21 -5.52
C ASN A 101 17.38 -0.67 -5.87
N ASP A 102 17.35 -1.98 -5.56
CA ASP A 102 18.45 -2.91 -5.89
C ASP A 102 18.54 -3.23 -7.41
N SER A 103 17.77 -2.54 -8.27
CA SER A 103 17.87 -2.65 -9.72
C SER A 103 18.92 -1.73 -10.35
N GLU A 104 20.03 -1.46 -9.65
CA GLU A 104 21.18 -0.65 -10.12
C GLU A 104 21.90 -1.23 -11.37
N ASN A 105 21.37 -2.27 -12.03
CA ASN A 105 21.92 -2.86 -13.25
C ASN A 105 20.88 -3.12 -14.36
N ALA A 106 19.65 -2.62 -14.27
CA ALA A 106 18.59 -2.90 -15.25
C ALA A 106 18.37 -1.78 -16.29
N GLU A 107 19.34 -0.89 -16.48
CA GLU A 107 19.18 0.28 -17.34
C GLU A 107 19.44 0.01 -18.83
N CYS A 108 19.99 -1.16 -19.20
CA CYS A 108 20.11 -1.56 -20.61
C CYS A 108 19.84 -3.07 -20.78
N ALA A 109 18.58 -3.46 -20.94
CA ALA A 109 18.30 -4.68 -21.68
C ALA A 109 18.37 -4.31 -23.17
N GLU A 110 19.53 -4.53 -23.80
CA GLU A 110 19.66 -4.44 -25.25
C GLU A 110 18.74 -5.51 -25.85
N TRP A 111 17.60 -5.10 -26.42
CA TRP A 111 16.77 -6.01 -27.21
C TRP A 111 17.50 -6.22 -28.52
N ASP A 112 18.27 -7.30 -28.59
CA ASP A 112 18.95 -7.75 -29.80
C ASP A 112 17.88 -8.29 -30.77
N TYR A 113 17.11 -7.37 -31.36
CA TYR A 113 16.18 -7.67 -32.45
C TYR A 113 16.86 -7.27 -33.75
N ASP A 114 17.22 -8.29 -34.52
CA ASP A 114 17.95 -8.32 -35.78
C ASP A 114 17.21 -7.63 -36.95
N SER A 115 16.75 -6.40 -36.76
CA SER A 115 16.10 -5.60 -37.80
C SER A 115 16.27 -4.11 -37.50
N GLY A 116 17.32 -3.53 -38.11
CA GLY A 116 17.69 -2.14 -37.94
C GLY A 116 16.54 -1.16 -38.22
N ILE A 117 16.52 -0.08 -37.43
CA ILE A 117 16.22 1.33 -37.79
C ILE A 117 15.96 2.20 -36.54
N PHE A 118 15.78 1.64 -35.33
CA PHE A 118 15.70 2.41 -34.08
C PHE A 118 16.48 1.75 -32.93
N GLY A 119 17.77 2.11 -32.79
CA GLY A 119 18.57 1.81 -31.60
C GLY A 119 18.35 2.87 -30.51
N GLU A 120 17.09 3.05 -30.08
CA GLU A 120 16.80 3.87 -28.91
C GLU A 120 16.67 2.95 -27.70
N CYS A 121 17.59 3.14 -26.74
CA CYS A 121 17.41 2.64 -25.38
C CYS A 121 16.08 3.22 -24.89
N VAL A 122 15.05 2.40 -24.80
CA VAL A 122 13.84 2.77 -24.09
C VAL A 122 14.22 2.71 -22.62
N GLU A 123 14.68 3.85 -22.08
CA GLU A 123 14.73 4.06 -20.64
C GLU A 123 13.31 3.85 -20.14
N TYR A 124 13.04 2.66 -19.62
CA TYR A 124 11.95 2.50 -18.69
C TYR A 124 12.41 3.26 -17.44
N GLU A 125 12.07 4.55 -17.35
CA GLU A 125 12.02 5.23 -16.07
C GLU A 125 11.11 4.35 -15.21
N SER A 126 11.74 3.52 -14.38
CA SER A 126 11.05 2.72 -13.40
C SER A 126 10.49 3.74 -12.43
N SER A 127 9.23 4.12 -12.64
CA SER A 127 8.47 4.94 -11.69
C SER A 127 8.46 4.35 -10.27
N LEU A 128 8.90 3.09 -10.11
CA LEU A 128 9.22 2.37 -8.88
C LEU A 128 10.52 2.80 -8.16
N SER A 129 11.50 3.42 -8.85
CA SER A 129 12.76 3.92 -8.26
C SER A 129 12.58 5.26 -7.54
N SER A 130 11.55 6.01 -7.90
CA SER A 130 11.24 7.27 -7.22
C SER A 130 10.72 7.02 -5.79
N VAL A 131 11.26 7.78 -4.82
CA VAL A 131 10.85 7.70 -3.40
C VAL A 131 9.31 7.78 -3.31
N PRO A 132 8.62 6.89 -2.59
CA PRO A 132 7.17 6.90 -2.46
C PRO A 132 6.69 8.01 -1.50
N ILE A 133 6.99 9.27 -1.86
CA ILE A 133 6.79 10.47 -1.05
C ILE A 133 5.33 10.58 -0.59
N GLY A 134 4.38 10.31 -1.50
CA GLY A 134 2.95 10.35 -1.17
C GLY A 134 2.58 9.38 -0.05
N GLY A 135 3.05 8.12 -0.11
CA GLY A 135 2.78 7.13 0.94
C GLY A 135 3.42 7.49 2.27
N ILE A 136 4.68 7.94 2.24
CA ILE A 136 5.41 8.37 3.43
C ILE A 136 4.69 9.52 4.13
N ILE A 137 4.30 10.56 3.38
CA ILE A 137 3.60 11.73 3.93
C ILE A 137 2.25 11.31 4.53
N ILE A 138 1.46 10.52 3.80
CA ILE A 138 0.12 10.11 4.24
C ILE A 138 0.22 9.32 5.56
N PHE A 139 1.07 8.29 5.63
CA PHE A 139 1.19 7.48 6.84
C PHE A 139 1.83 8.25 7.99
N ALA A 140 2.82 9.13 7.73
CA ALA A 140 3.38 10.00 8.76
C ALA A 140 2.33 10.95 9.37
N LEU A 141 1.46 11.54 8.54
CA LEU A 141 0.37 12.40 9.02
C LEU A 141 -0.67 11.61 9.81
N LEU A 142 -1.02 10.40 9.39
CA LEU A 142 -1.92 9.52 10.14
C LEU A 142 -1.33 9.14 11.50
N ILE A 143 -0.03 8.85 11.58
CA ILE A 143 0.67 8.59 12.85
C ILE A 143 0.62 9.84 13.73
N ALA A 144 1.00 11.01 13.19
CA ALA A 144 0.99 12.26 13.94
C ALA A 144 -0.41 12.58 14.51
N MET A 145 -1.45 12.39 13.70
CA MET A 145 -2.85 12.54 14.12
C MET A 145 -3.18 11.56 15.25
N ASN A 146 -2.94 10.26 15.09
CA ASN A 146 -3.31 9.24 16.08
C ASN A 146 -2.53 9.40 17.40
N VAL A 147 -1.23 9.66 17.31
CA VAL A 147 -0.34 9.91 18.46
C VAL A 147 -0.79 11.16 19.21
N SER A 148 -1.15 12.24 18.51
CA SER A 148 -1.68 13.45 19.17
C SER A 148 -2.94 13.15 19.98
N MET A 149 -3.81 12.27 19.48
CA MET A 149 -5.03 11.86 20.21
C MET A 149 -4.74 10.92 21.38
N LEU A 150 -3.67 10.13 21.32
CA LEU A 150 -3.24 9.24 22.40
C LEU A 150 -2.64 10.02 23.57
N PHE A 151 -1.78 11.00 23.29
CA PHE A 151 -0.97 11.66 24.33
C PHE A 151 -1.53 13.00 24.81
N VAL A 152 -2.39 13.67 24.05
CA VAL A 152 -3.03 14.91 24.52
C VAL A 152 -4.26 14.57 25.39
N PRO A 153 -4.25 14.87 26.69
CA PRO A 153 -5.32 14.44 27.61
C PRO A 153 -6.70 14.91 27.17
N LYS A 154 -6.81 16.17 26.72
CA LYS A 154 -8.07 16.76 26.22
C LYS A 154 -8.67 16.02 25.02
N LEU A 155 -7.84 15.39 24.19
CA LEU A 155 -8.29 14.59 23.04
C LEU A 155 -8.60 13.16 23.46
N ARG A 156 -7.81 12.59 24.37
CA ARG A 156 -8.01 11.24 24.91
C ARG A 156 -9.34 11.07 25.65
N TYR A 157 -9.83 12.10 26.34
CA TYR A 157 -11.14 12.08 27.01
C TYR A 157 -12.32 11.84 26.06
N GLN A 158 -12.14 11.93 24.74
CA GLN A 158 -13.20 11.63 23.77
C GLN A 158 -13.42 10.13 23.54
N TYR A 159 -12.58 9.27 24.14
CA TYR A 159 -12.60 7.82 23.99
C TYR A 159 -12.90 7.06 25.29
N TYR A 160 -13.32 7.79 26.33
CA TYR A 160 -13.82 7.28 27.62
C TYR A 160 -15.33 7.45 27.71
#